data_AF-A0A429U875-F1
#
_entry.id   AF-A0A429U875-F1
#
_cell.length_a   1.000
_cell.length_b   1.000
_cell.length_c   1.000
_cell.angle_alpha   90.00
_cell.angle_beta   90.00
_cell.angle_gamma   90.00
#
_symmetry.space_group_name_H-M   'P 1'
#
loop_
_entity.id
_entity.type
_entity.pdbx_description
1 polymer ?
#
loop_
_entity_poly.entity_id
_entity_poly.type
_entity_poly.pdbx_seq_one_letter_code
_entity_poly.pdbx_strand_id
1 'polypeptide(L)'
;MTTRRTRPVPRPPEGTPPPAELARQARAVLADAVRIARWAAVERDRDHDHDATSATERAAAALDLTPAQVRAGWDRARLAGLVELHGDTARPGWRLRAWDRDDSAVLRGWVALFDAWSLVHPAPGDVAPAAVAEVVEAFPQVLSLLQLSAGPVPVPALLDLLQQRVAELREERCEVPDGPQPQPLPGPDSLARLLDWALEGLAAVGALTLGDNQATLTPLGNWAVWVKLEQICVAAQSPAGHIEQSAEDMLRGCARLTPGPARVEYRAWLAARPVGSAVTELLAVARGEDALLRGLAFEALRVVGAPAEAEVRAAAAEVSLRPYALLWLAEYEGADPDEAPDVLTREEATWLWVDTAAAVADHGESALLVRHLESAVQGTVPALLDEVRAVGHPRTVQVLVALAAAHPDPALAKAMRRAAFQVHTGGA
;
A
#
# COMPACT_ATOMS: atom_id res chain seq x y z
N MET A 1 -0.51 27.83 -23.07
CA MET A 1 0.12 28.21 -21.78
C MET A 1 -0.95 28.77 -20.87
N THR A 2 -1.60 27.92 -20.08
CA THR A 2 -2.56 28.33 -19.05
C THR A 2 -1.79 28.66 -17.78
N THR A 3 -1.85 29.92 -17.36
CA THR A 3 -1.24 30.43 -16.13
C THR A 3 -1.83 29.70 -14.92
N ARG A 4 -1.08 28.73 -14.36
CA ARG A 4 -1.35 28.15 -13.04
C ARG A 4 -1.24 29.27 -11.99
N ARG A 5 -2.38 29.85 -11.58
CA ARG A 5 -2.44 30.60 -10.32
C ARG A 5 -2.24 29.57 -9.22
N THR A 6 -1.07 29.59 -8.58
CA THR A 6 -0.82 28.87 -7.33
C THR A 6 -1.83 29.36 -6.30
N ARG A 7 -2.83 28.52 -6.04
CA ARG A 7 -3.86 28.79 -5.04
C ARG A 7 -3.19 28.87 -3.66
N PRO A 8 -3.60 29.80 -2.78
CA PRO A 8 -3.07 29.85 -1.43
C PRO A 8 -3.32 28.52 -0.72
N VAL A 9 -2.35 28.10 0.08
CA VAL A 9 -2.43 26.86 0.87
C VAL A 9 -3.69 26.94 1.75
N PRO A 10 -4.57 25.93 1.68
CA PRO A 10 -5.76 25.83 2.51
C PRO A 10 -5.40 26.00 3.98
N ARG A 11 -6.17 26.81 4.71
CA ARG A 11 -5.96 26.99 6.15
C ARG A 11 -6.75 25.92 6.89
N PRO A 12 -6.17 25.34 7.97
CA PRO A 12 -6.91 24.42 8.81
C PRO A 12 -8.13 25.10 9.46
N PRO A 13 -9.13 24.34 9.92
CA PRO A 13 -10.32 24.86 10.57
C PRO A 13 -9.96 25.77 11.75
N GLU A 14 -10.82 26.76 12.00
CA GLU A 14 -10.67 27.65 13.15
C GLU A 14 -10.57 26.84 14.45
N GLY A 15 -9.63 27.21 15.33
CA GLY A 15 -9.36 26.47 16.56
C GLY A 15 -8.38 25.29 16.42
N THR A 16 -7.91 24.96 15.21
CA THR A 16 -6.85 23.95 15.05
C THR A 16 -5.56 24.42 15.73
N PRO A 17 -4.99 23.63 16.66
CA PRO A 17 -3.74 24.00 17.34
C PRO A 17 -2.57 24.19 16.37
N PRO A 18 -1.55 24.98 16.74
CA PRO A 18 -0.35 25.13 15.92
C PRO A 18 0.37 23.78 15.74
N PRO A 19 1.13 23.58 14.64
CA PRO A 19 1.80 22.32 14.34
C PRO A 19 2.66 21.74 15.48
N ALA A 20 3.35 22.59 16.24
CA ALA A 20 4.16 22.16 17.38
C ALA A 20 3.33 21.52 18.51
N GLU A 21 2.12 22.03 18.74
CA GLU A 21 1.20 21.49 19.75
C GLU A 21 0.57 20.17 19.29
N LEU A 22 0.18 20.08 18.01
CA LEU A 22 -0.25 18.81 17.41
C LEU A 22 0.87 17.76 17.47
N ALA A 23 2.10 18.17 17.17
CA ALA A 23 3.24 17.28 17.21
C ALA A 23 3.53 16.83 18.65
N ARG A 24 3.36 17.70 19.67
CA ARG A 24 3.44 17.31 21.09
C ARG A 24 2.42 16.23 21.45
N GLN A 25 1.18 16.35 20.98
CA GLN A 25 0.14 15.33 21.17
C GLN A 25 0.51 14.02 20.48
N ALA A 26 0.97 14.07 19.23
CA ALA A 26 1.44 12.90 18.49
C ALA A 26 2.63 12.21 19.20
N ARG A 27 3.56 12.97 19.79
CA ARG A 27 4.66 12.42 20.60
C ARG A 27 4.17 11.69 21.84
N ALA A 28 3.11 12.20 22.49
CA ALA A 28 2.51 11.54 23.64
C ALA A 28 1.89 10.18 23.26
N VAL A 29 1.17 10.12 22.14
CA VAL A 29 0.57 8.88 21.62
C VAL A 29 1.63 7.83 21.25
N LEU A 30 2.73 8.27 20.64
CA LEU A 30 3.81 7.41 20.13
C LEU A 30 4.94 7.17 21.15
N ALA A 31 4.80 7.61 22.40
CA ALA A 31 5.89 7.60 23.38
C ALA A 31 6.51 6.21 23.58
N ASP A 32 5.68 5.19 23.81
CA ASP A 32 6.16 3.82 24.02
C ASP A 32 6.75 3.21 22.74
N ALA A 33 6.16 3.49 21.58
CA ALA A 33 6.69 3.05 20.29
C ALA A 33 8.12 3.60 20.05
N VAL A 34 8.36 4.86 20.41
CA VAL A 34 9.70 5.47 20.30
C VAL A 34 10.67 4.90 21.33
N ARG A 35 10.23 4.63 22.56
CA ARG A 35 11.08 4.00 23.59
C ARG A 35 11.54 2.62 23.12
N ILE A 36 10.62 1.82 22.57
CA ILE A 36 10.90 0.49 22.00
C ILE A 36 11.83 0.60 20.78
N ALA A 37 11.55 1.52 19.86
CA ALA A 37 12.39 1.71 18.67
C ALA A 37 13.83 2.14 19.02
N ARG A 38 13.99 3.04 20.01
CA ARG A 38 15.32 3.46 20.52
C ARG A 38 16.04 2.33 21.24
N TRP A 39 15.33 1.53 22.04
CA TRP A 39 15.91 0.36 22.69
C TRP A 39 16.41 -0.65 21.66
N ALA A 40 15.59 -0.97 20.66
CA ALA A 40 15.94 -1.91 19.59
C ALA A 40 17.15 -1.43 18.78
N ALA A 41 17.24 -0.12 18.52
CA ALA A 41 18.41 0.48 17.87
C ALA A 41 19.71 0.24 18.64
N VAL A 42 19.68 0.39 19.97
CA VAL A 42 20.86 0.22 20.84
C VAL A 42 21.24 -1.24 21.01
N GLU A 43 20.25 -2.13 21.17
CA GLU A 43 20.53 -3.57 21.36
C GLU A 43 21.02 -4.24 20.07
N ARG A 44 20.58 -3.77 18.90
CA ARG A 44 21.13 -4.19 17.60
C ARG A 44 22.65 -3.97 17.51
N ASP A 45 23.15 -2.90 18.14
CA ASP A 45 24.58 -2.58 18.13
C ASP A 45 25.38 -3.39 19.19
N ARG A 46 24.69 -4.15 20.06
CA ARG A 46 25.29 -4.88 21.18
C ARG A 46 25.31 -6.40 21.02
N ASP A 47 24.41 -6.99 20.23
CA ASP A 47 24.22 -8.45 20.20
C ASP A 47 23.91 -9.00 18.80
N HIS A 48 24.42 -10.21 18.51
CA HIS A 48 24.17 -10.98 17.28
C HIS A 48 23.16 -12.14 17.49
N ASP A 49 22.55 -12.24 18.67
CA ASP A 49 21.64 -13.34 18.99
C ASP A 49 20.19 -13.01 18.59
N HIS A 50 19.57 -13.92 17.83
CA HIS A 50 18.40 -13.67 16.97
C HIS A 50 17.05 -14.12 17.56
N ASP A 51 16.98 -14.53 18.84
CA ASP A 51 15.70 -14.98 19.41
C ASP A 51 14.76 -13.81 19.79
N ALA A 52 13.66 -13.66 19.03
CA ALA A 52 12.63 -12.66 19.21
C ALA A 52 11.89 -12.76 20.56
N THR A 53 11.77 -13.98 21.12
CA THR A 53 11.11 -14.18 22.43
C THR A 53 11.98 -13.59 23.54
N SER A 54 13.27 -13.90 23.51
CA SER A 54 14.26 -13.30 24.42
C SER A 54 14.32 -11.77 24.28
N ALA A 55 14.19 -11.23 23.06
CA ALA A 55 14.21 -9.80 22.81
C ALA A 55 12.98 -9.09 23.43
N THR A 56 11.80 -9.70 23.34
CA THR A 56 10.58 -9.15 23.94
C THR A 56 10.68 -9.08 25.45
N GLU A 57 11.20 -10.13 26.10
CA GLU A 57 11.38 -10.17 27.55
C GLU A 57 12.46 -9.18 28.03
N ARG A 58 13.57 -9.06 27.29
CA ARG A 58 14.60 -8.05 27.58
C ARG A 58 14.06 -6.62 27.45
N ALA A 59 13.30 -6.33 26.40
CA ALA A 59 12.68 -5.03 26.21
C ALA A 59 11.69 -4.72 27.34
N ALA A 60 10.86 -5.71 27.72
CA ALA A 60 9.91 -5.59 28.82
C ALA A 60 10.61 -5.23 30.13
N ALA A 61 11.68 -5.94 30.48
CA ALA A 61 12.48 -5.67 31.66
C ALA A 61 13.21 -4.32 31.61
N ALA A 62 13.79 -3.96 30.47
CA ALA A 62 14.56 -2.72 30.31
C ALA A 62 13.68 -1.46 30.28
N LEU A 63 12.45 -1.57 29.79
CA LEU A 63 11.52 -0.45 29.61
C LEU A 63 10.42 -0.38 30.66
N ASP A 64 10.40 -1.31 31.62
CA ASP A 64 9.34 -1.43 32.63
C ASP A 64 7.95 -1.53 31.95
N LEU A 65 7.85 -2.41 30.96
CA LEU A 65 6.64 -2.69 30.19
C LEU A 65 6.30 -4.17 30.28
N THR A 66 5.02 -4.50 30.11
CA THR A 66 4.62 -5.90 29.92
C THR A 66 5.02 -6.38 28.52
N PRO A 67 5.25 -7.70 28.31
CA PRO A 67 5.49 -8.26 26.98
C PRO A 67 4.40 -7.91 25.95
N ALA A 68 3.14 -7.76 26.40
CA ALA A 68 2.04 -7.34 25.55
C ALA A 68 2.18 -5.86 25.10
N GLN A 69 2.58 -4.97 26.00
CA GLN A 69 2.85 -3.57 25.67
C GLN A 69 4.06 -3.42 24.73
N VAL A 70 5.09 -4.26 24.90
CA VAL A 70 6.24 -4.28 23.99
C VAL A 70 5.80 -4.67 22.57
N ARG A 71 5.01 -5.75 22.43
CA ARG A 71 4.49 -6.16 21.10
C ARG A 71 3.63 -5.07 20.47
N ALA A 72 2.68 -4.52 21.22
CA ALA A 72 1.82 -3.44 20.72
C ALA A 72 2.63 -2.18 20.33
N GLY A 73 3.63 -1.81 21.13
CA GLY A 73 4.49 -0.67 20.84
C GLY A 73 5.43 -0.92 19.66
N TRP A 74 5.87 -2.17 19.44
CA TRP A 74 6.62 -2.58 18.25
C TRP A 74 5.78 -2.43 16.97
N ASP A 75 4.55 -2.94 16.97
CA ASP A 75 3.65 -2.83 15.82
C ASP A 75 3.36 -1.36 15.50
N ARG A 76 3.11 -0.54 16.53
CA ARG A 76 2.97 0.92 16.39
C ARG A 76 4.23 1.56 15.83
N ALA A 77 5.42 1.14 16.28
CA ALA A 77 6.69 1.68 15.79
C ALA A 77 6.92 1.35 14.31
N ARG A 78 6.59 0.12 13.89
CA ARG A 78 6.65 -0.30 12.48
C ARG A 78 5.67 0.51 11.62
N LEU A 79 4.40 0.57 12.01
CA LEU A 79 3.35 1.27 11.26
C LEU A 79 3.56 2.78 11.21
N ALA A 80 4.12 3.39 12.26
CA ALA A 80 4.50 4.80 12.27
C ALA A 80 5.80 5.08 11.51
N GLY A 81 6.51 4.06 11.01
CA GLY A 81 7.79 4.18 10.32
C GLY A 81 8.94 4.67 11.21
N LEU A 82 8.89 4.34 12.51
CA LEU A 82 9.97 4.55 13.48
C LEU A 82 11.00 3.42 13.43
N VAL A 83 10.58 2.24 12.97
CA VAL A 83 11.42 1.07 12.72
C VAL A 83 11.21 0.63 11.28
N GLU A 84 12.29 0.28 10.60
CA GLU A 84 12.30 -0.33 9.27
C GLU A 84 12.80 -1.77 9.43
N LEU A 85 12.10 -2.74 8.83
CA LEU A 85 12.55 -4.13 8.81
C LEU A 85 13.46 -4.34 7.59
N HIS A 86 14.52 -5.12 7.75
CA HIS A 86 15.45 -5.49 6.68
C HIS A 86 15.86 -6.94 6.90
N GLY A 87 15.26 -7.87 6.13
CA GLY A 87 15.24 -9.29 6.46
C GLY A 87 14.82 -9.53 7.92
N ASP A 88 15.63 -10.30 8.64
CA ASP A 88 15.41 -10.60 10.06
C ASP A 88 15.94 -9.52 11.03
N THR A 89 16.34 -8.36 10.51
CA THR A 89 16.92 -7.27 11.31
C THR A 89 16.05 -6.03 11.31
N ALA A 90 15.87 -5.42 12.48
CA ALA A 90 15.20 -4.14 12.61
C ALA A 90 16.23 -2.99 12.64
N ARG A 91 15.97 -1.94 11.88
CA ARG A 91 16.79 -0.73 11.80
C ARG A 91 16.00 0.50 12.25
N PRO A 92 16.67 1.52 12.80
CA PRO A 92 16.06 2.82 13.05
C PRO A 92 15.46 3.39 11.76
N GLY A 93 14.17 3.69 11.75
CA GLY A 93 13.54 4.38 10.65
C GLY A 93 13.99 5.83 10.56
N TRP A 94 13.89 6.45 9.38
CA TRP A 94 14.28 7.86 9.22
C TRP A 94 13.49 8.82 10.11
N ARG A 95 12.22 8.50 10.44
CA ARG A 95 11.40 9.29 11.35
C ARG A 95 11.92 9.25 12.78
N LEU A 96 12.52 8.13 13.21
CA LEU A 96 13.17 8.04 14.51
C LEU A 96 14.40 8.96 14.57
N ARG A 97 15.19 9.03 13.49
CA ARG A 97 16.35 9.95 13.36
C ARG A 97 15.95 11.43 13.32
N ALA A 98 14.70 11.73 12.95
CA ALA A 98 14.18 13.09 12.86
C ALA A 98 13.29 13.48 14.07
N TRP A 99 13.02 12.54 14.98
CA TRP A 99 11.98 12.63 16.01
C TRP A 99 12.05 13.90 16.86
N ASP A 100 13.25 14.26 17.33
CA ASP A 100 13.45 15.37 18.27
C ASP A 100 13.51 16.74 17.57
N ARG A 101 13.63 16.79 16.24
CA ARG A 101 13.92 18.03 15.49
C ARG A 101 12.92 18.37 14.37
N ASP A 102 12.06 17.44 13.98
CA ASP A 102 11.14 17.62 12.86
C ASP A 102 9.70 17.22 13.26
N ASP A 103 8.90 18.23 13.63
CA ASP A 103 7.48 18.05 13.94
C ASP A 103 6.68 17.48 12.77
N SER A 104 7.06 17.79 11.53
CA SER A 104 6.37 17.27 10.36
C SER A 104 6.65 15.77 10.19
N ALA A 105 7.85 15.30 10.53
CA ALA A 105 8.15 13.87 10.54
C ALA A 105 7.32 13.11 11.59
N VAL A 106 7.16 13.69 12.78
CA VAL A 106 6.32 13.13 13.85
C VAL A 106 4.86 13.05 13.43
N LEU A 107 4.30 14.15 12.91
CA LEU A 107 2.92 14.20 12.44
C LEU A 107 2.68 13.18 11.31
N ARG A 108 3.61 13.06 10.36
CA ARG A 108 3.53 12.04 9.29
C ARG A 108 3.57 10.61 9.84
N GLY A 109 4.35 10.35 10.90
CA GLY A 109 4.39 9.04 11.55
C GLY A 109 3.09 8.71 12.26
N TRP A 110 2.51 9.67 12.99
CA TRP A 110 1.21 9.48 13.64
C TRP A 110 0.06 9.33 12.63
N VAL A 111 0.05 10.08 11.52
CA VAL A 111 -0.96 9.89 10.45
C VAL A 111 -0.86 8.49 9.83
N ALA A 112 0.35 7.94 9.64
CA ALA A 112 0.51 6.57 9.16
C ALA A 112 -0.07 5.54 10.16
N LEU A 113 0.12 5.77 11.46
CA LEU A 113 -0.51 4.95 12.51
C LEU A 113 -2.04 5.08 12.50
N PHE A 114 -2.55 6.31 12.36
CA PHE A 114 -3.97 6.59 12.25
C PHE A 114 -4.60 5.86 11.07
N ASP A 115 -3.95 5.84 9.91
CA ASP A 115 -4.43 5.14 8.70
C ASP A 115 -4.43 3.62 8.86
N ALA A 116 -3.55 3.12 9.73
CA ALA A 116 -3.41 1.71 10.05
C ALA A 116 -4.09 1.31 11.37
N TRP A 117 -5.05 2.10 11.89
CA TRP A 117 -5.67 1.87 13.20
C TRP A 117 -6.23 0.44 13.33
N SER A 118 -6.83 -0.10 12.27
CA SER A 118 -7.44 -1.44 12.26
C SER A 118 -6.40 -2.57 12.27
N LEU A 119 -5.14 -2.30 11.92
CA LEU A 119 -4.02 -3.24 12.04
C LEU A 119 -3.43 -3.24 13.46
N VAL A 120 -3.47 -2.10 14.15
CA VAL A 120 -3.00 -1.95 15.54
C VAL A 120 -4.02 -2.50 16.53
N HIS A 121 -5.30 -2.41 16.18
CA HIS A 121 -6.42 -2.86 16.98
C HIS A 121 -7.24 -3.89 16.19
N PRO A 122 -6.81 -5.17 16.16
CA PRO A 122 -7.43 -6.18 15.31
C PRO A 122 -8.89 -6.42 15.69
N ALA A 123 -9.72 -6.68 14.68
CA ALA A 123 -11.13 -6.97 14.87
C ALA A 123 -11.36 -8.27 15.66
N PRO A 124 -12.54 -8.43 16.30
CA PRO A 124 -12.89 -9.68 16.97
C PRO A 124 -12.85 -10.87 15.99
N GLY A 125 -12.16 -11.94 16.37
CA GLY A 125 -11.88 -13.08 15.48
C GLY A 125 -13.10 -13.93 15.10
N ASP A 126 -14.25 -13.70 15.72
CA ASP A 126 -15.54 -14.32 15.41
C ASP A 126 -16.35 -13.52 14.36
N VAL A 127 -15.85 -12.39 13.88
CA VAL A 127 -16.45 -11.62 12.76
C VAL A 127 -15.86 -12.09 11.43
N ALA A 128 -16.74 -12.21 10.42
CA ALA A 128 -16.30 -12.44 9.05
C ALA A 128 -15.39 -11.29 8.54
N PRO A 129 -14.21 -11.59 7.96
CA PRO A 129 -13.30 -10.57 7.45
C PRO A 129 -13.93 -9.57 6.46
N ALA A 130 -14.89 -10.03 5.65
CA ALA A 130 -15.63 -9.18 4.72
C ALA A 130 -16.42 -8.07 5.44
N ALA A 131 -17.06 -8.38 6.57
CA ALA A 131 -17.80 -7.38 7.35
C ALA A 131 -16.86 -6.35 8.00
N VAL A 132 -15.69 -6.80 8.46
CA VAL A 132 -14.64 -5.90 8.97
C VAL A 132 -14.17 -4.94 7.88
N ALA A 133 -13.90 -5.46 6.68
CA ALA A 133 -13.47 -4.65 5.54
C ALA A 133 -14.51 -3.60 5.14
N GLU A 134 -15.80 -3.96 5.11
CA GLU A 134 -16.89 -3.02 4.83
C GLU A 134 -16.97 -1.88 5.86
N VAL A 135 -16.80 -2.18 7.16
CA VAL A 135 -16.83 -1.15 8.21
C VAL A 135 -15.63 -0.22 8.10
N VAL A 136 -14.44 -0.77 7.87
CA VAL A 136 -13.23 0.03 7.63
C VAL A 136 -13.41 0.93 6.40
N GLU A 137 -14.13 0.45 5.38
CA GLU A 137 -14.42 1.21 4.17
C GLU A 137 -15.45 2.31 4.34
N ALA A 138 -16.45 2.10 5.19
CA ALA A 138 -17.45 3.11 5.53
C ALA A 138 -16.93 4.19 6.49
N PHE A 139 -15.90 3.89 7.28
CA PHE A 139 -15.44 4.76 8.37
C PHE A 139 -14.96 6.18 7.99
N PRO A 140 -14.39 6.43 6.80
CA PRO A 140 -14.07 7.80 6.37
C PRO A 140 -15.29 8.76 6.41
N GLN A 141 -16.50 8.27 6.14
CA GLN A 141 -17.71 9.09 6.22
C GLN A 141 -18.10 9.40 7.68
N VAL A 142 -17.94 8.41 8.57
CA VAL A 142 -18.14 8.58 10.02
C VAL A 142 -17.18 9.63 10.59
N LEU A 143 -15.90 9.56 10.20
CA LEU A 143 -14.87 10.54 10.58
C LEU A 143 -15.21 11.95 10.05
N SER A 144 -15.76 12.04 8.84
CA SER A 144 -16.21 13.32 8.26
C SER A 144 -17.36 13.94 9.06
N LEU A 145 -18.34 13.13 9.51
CA LEU A 145 -19.41 13.60 10.39
C LEU A 145 -18.86 14.11 11.73
N LEU A 146 -17.95 13.37 12.36
CA LEU A 146 -17.31 13.78 13.61
C LEU A 146 -16.57 15.12 13.45
N GLN A 147 -15.87 15.30 12.33
CA GLN A 147 -15.12 16.53 12.01
C GLN A 147 -16.05 17.72 11.78
N LEU A 148 -17.16 17.52 11.06
CA LEU A 148 -18.15 18.57 10.79
C LEU A 148 -18.96 18.96 12.03
N SER A 149 -19.18 18.02 12.95
CA SER A 149 -19.96 18.25 14.17
C SER A 149 -19.23 19.15 15.18
N ALA A 150 -17.89 19.21 15.13
CA ALA A 150 -17.04 20.03 15.99
C ALA A 150 -17.34 19.86 17.51
N GLY A 151 -17.75 18.66 17.92
CA GLY A 151 -18.18 18.34 19.28
C GLY A 151 -18.60 16.87 19.43
N PRO A 152 -19.14 16.48 20.61
CA PRO A 152 -19.56 15.11 20.87
C PRO A 152 -20.71 14.67 19.97
N VAL A 153 -20.58 13.47 19.39
CA VAL A 153 -21.61 12.84 18.57
C VAL A 153 -22.11 11.56 19.25
N PRO A 154 -23.42 11.37 19.44
CA PRO A 154 -23.99 10.14 20.00
C PRO A 154 -23.68 8.91 19.16
N VAL A 155 -23.27 7.82 19.81
CA VAL A 155 -22.99 6.52 19.17
C VAL A 155 -24.19 6.01 18.34
N PRO A 156 -25.47 6.15 18.76
CA PRO A 156 -26.60 5.77 17.91
C PRO A 156 -26.64 6.49 16.56
N ALA A 157 -26.29 7.79 16.52
CA ALA A 157 -26.25 8.55 15.27
C ALA A 157 -25.09 8.09 14.35
N LEU A 158 -23.96 7.70 14.93
CA LEU A 158 -22.84 7.11 14.19
C LEU A 158 -23.21 5.73 13.63
N LEU A 159 -23.99 4.94 14.39
CA LEU A 159 -24.47 3.63 13.95
C LEU A 159 -25.45 3.74 12.78
N ASP A 160 -26.39 4.68 12.85
CA ASP A 160 -27.34 4.93 11.75
C ASP A 160 -26.60 5.31 10.46
N LEU A 161 -25.60 6.20 10.56
CA LEU A 161 -24.74 6.58 9.43
C LEU A 161 -23.96 5.38 8.88
N LEU A 162 -23.36 4.58 9.77
CA LEU A 162 -22.58 3.40 9.37
C LEU A 162 -23.46 2.37 8.67
N GLN A 163 -24.68 2.13 9.17
CA GLN A 163 -25.67 1.25 8.54
C GLN A 163 -26.00 1.71 7.13
N GLN A 164 -26.29 3.00 6.97
CA GLN A 164 -26.58 3.57 5.67
C GLN A 164 -25.40 3.41 4.71
N ARG A 165 -24.18 3.75 5.15
CA ARG A 165 -23.02 3.69 4.24
C ARG A 165 -22.64 2.27 3.84
N VAL A 166 -22.72 1.31 4.75
CA VAL A 166 -22.48 -0.10 4.41
C VAL A 166 -23.52 -0.60 3.40
N ALA A 167 -24.77 -0.17 3.51
CA ALA A 167 -25.79 -0.49 2.51
C ALA A 167 -25.45 0.12 1.13
N GLU A 168 -25.08 1.39 1.08
CA GLU A 168 -24.66 2.09 -0.15
C GLU A 168 -23.46 1.39 -0.82
N LEU A 169 -22.40 1.08 -0.06
CA LEU A 169 -21.21 0.40 -0.58
C LEU A 169 -21.54 -0.96 -1.21
N ARG A 170 -22.53 -1.66 -0.67
CA ARG A 170 -22.97 -2.95 -1.23
C ARG A 170 -23.77 -2.76 -2.51
N GLU A 171 -24.61 -1.74 -2.59
CA GLU A 171 -25.31 -1.38 -3.81
C GLU A 171 -24.33 -0.97 -4.91
N GLU A 172 -23.32 -0.15 -4.59
CA GLU A 172 -22.24 0.26 -5.51
C GLU A 172 -21.45 -0.96 -6.04
N ARG A 173 -21.20 -1.97 -5.20
CA ARG A 173 -20.54 -3.23 -5.61
C ARG A 173 -21.44 -4.18 -6.39
N CYS A 174 -22.75 -3.94 -6.46
CA CYS A 174 -23.71 -4.81 -7.16
C CYS A 174 -23.77 -4.60 -8.69
N GLU A 175 -22.74 -4.00 -9.31
CA GLU A 175 -22.55 -4.10 -10.76
C GLU A 175 -22.02 -5.51 -11.14
N VAL A 176 -22.95 -6.48 -11.03
CA VAL A 176 -23.01 -7.87 -11.55
C VAL A 176 -21.76 -8.76 -11.43
N PRO A 177 -21.79 -9.76 -10.50
CA PRO A 177 -21.08 -11.02 -10.67
C PRO A 177 -22.03 -12.20 -10.95
N ASP A 178 -21.73 -12.97 -12.01
CA ASP A 178 -22.10 -14.38 -12.12
C ASP A 178 -21.37 -15.17 -11.01
N GLY A 179 -21.97 -15.29 -9.83
CA GLY A 179 -21.36 -15.98 -8.67
C GLY A 179 -22.33 -16.23 -7.51
N PRO A 180 -21.98 -17.09 -6.53
CA PRO A 180 -22.85 -17.41 -5.41
C PRO A 180 -23.16 -16.17 -4.56
N GLN A 181 -24.39 -16.10 -4.06
CA GLN A 181 -24.95 -14.93 -3.37
C GLN A 181 -24.05 -14.36 -2.26
N PRO A 182 -24.02 -13.03 -2.07
CA PRO A 182 -23.33 -12.39 -0.95
C PRO A 182 -23.74 -13.00 0.39
N GLN A 183 -22.79 -13.11 1.32
CA GLN A 183 -23.08 -13.52 2.69
C GLN A 183 -24.16 -12.61 3.31
N PRO A 184 -25.04 -13.14 4.19
CA PRO A 184 -26.09 -12.35 4.82
C PRO A 184 -25.54 -11.10 5.52
N LEU A 185 -26.35 -10.04 5.55
CA LEU A 185 -26.08 -8.84 6.36
C LEU A 185 -25.58 -9.25 7.76
N PRO A 186 -24.46 -8.69 8.26
CA PRO A 186 -24.23 -8.73 9.69
C PRO A 186 -25.48 -8.13 10.34
N GLY A 187 -26.09 -8.86 11.27
CA GLY A 187 -27.25 -8.35 11.99
C GLY A 187 -26.93 -6.99 12.63
N PRO A 188 -27.92 -6.14 12.93
CA PRO A 188 -27.71 -4.82 13.53
C PRO A 188 -26.80 -4.87 14.77
N ASP A 189 -26.89 -5.92 15.57
CA ASP A 189 -26.04 -6.16 16.74
C ASP A 189 -24.55 -6.38 16.39
N SER A 190 -24.27 -6.99 15.25
CA SER A 190 -22.90 -7.19 14.75
C SER A 190 -22.28 -5.88 14.27
N LEU A 191 -23.06 -5.03 13.61
CA LEU A 191 -22.56 -3.73 13.16
C LEU A 191 -22.36 -2.75 14.33
N ALA A 192 -23.22 -2.80 15.36
CA ALA A 192 -23.01 -2.05 16.60
C ALA A 192 -21.67 -2.46 17.26
N ARG A 193 -21.41 -3.77 17.38
CA ARG A 193 -20.14 -4.28 17.91
C ARG A 193 -18.93 -3.85 17.07
N LEU A 194 -19.07 -3.79 15.75
CA LEU A 194 -18.01 -3.31 14.86
C LEU A 194 -17.81 -1.80 14.93
N LEU A 195 -18.87 -1.02 15.16
CA LEU A 195 -18.75 0.41 15.44
C LEU A 195 -17.97 0.63 16.74
N ASP A 196 -18.31 -0.08 17.80
CA ASP A 196 -17.61 0.01 19.09
C ASP A 196 -16.13 -0.34 18.93
N TRP A 197 -15.82 -1.46 18.26
CA TRP A 197 -14.45 -1.85 17.91
C TRP A 197 -13.68 -0.74 17.17
N ALA A 198 -14.32 -0.13 16.16
CA ALA A 198 -13.66 0.90 15.37
C ALA A 198 -13.42 2.19 16.17
N LEU A 199 -14.39 2.59 16.98
CA LEU A 199 -14.28 3.72 17.90
C LEU A 199 -13.19 3.50 18.95
N GLU A 200 -13.12 2.30 19.54
CA GLU A 200 -12.06 1.90 20.47
C GLU A 200 -10.68 1.91 19.80
N GLY A 201 -10.56 1.39 18.58
CA GLY A 201 -9.32 1.40 17.81
C GLY A 201 -8.81 2.81 17.50
N LEU A 202 -9.71 3.71 17.12
CA LEU A 202 -9.38 5.12 16.88
C LEU A 202 -9.03 5.87 18.18
N ALA A 203 -9.70 5.55 19.28
CA ALA A 203 -9.33 6.05 20.61
C ALA A 203 -7.93 5.56 21.02
N ALA A 204 -7.60 4.30 20.74
CA ALA A 204 -6.32 3.68 21.08
C ALA A 204 -5.12 4.31 20.35
N VAL A 205 -5.35 4.94 19.19
CA VAL A 205 -4.34 5.74 18.46
C VAL A 205 -4.47 7.25 18.72
N GLY A 206 -5.31 7.66 19.67
CA GLY A 206 -5.45 9.05 20.11
C GLY A 206 -6.20 9.96 19.13
N ALA A 207 -6.95 9.40 18.18
CA ALA A 207 -7.71 10.18 17.21
C ALA A 207 -9.02 10.75 17.77
N LEU A 208 -9.62 10.06 18.73
CA LEU A 208 -10.86 10.49 19.38
C LEU A 208 -10.88 10.11 20.86
N THR A 209 -11.82 10.70 21.60
CA THR A 209 -12.17 10.32 22.98
C THR A 209 -13.59 9.77 23.02
N LEU A 210 -13.80 8.76 23.86
CA LEU A 210 -15.11 8.18 24.13
C LEU A 210 -15.64 8.75 25.46
N GLY A 211 -16.84 9.31 25.42
CA GLY A 211 -17.62 9.69 26.58
C GLY A 211 -18.83 8.77 26.76
N ASP A 212 -19.76 9.13 27.64
CA ASP A 212 -20.99 8.36 27.90
C ASP A 212 -21.82 8.23 26.62
N ASN A 213 -21.64 7.12 25.89
CA ASN A 213 -22.30 6.81 24.63
C ASN A 213 -22.10 7.88 23.54
N GLN A 214 -20.94 8.54 23.52
CA GLN A 214 -20.58 9.59 22.56
C GLN A 214 -19.11 9.50 22.15
N ALA A 215 -18.78 9.94 20.94
CA ALA A 215 -17.40 10.08 20.46
C ALA A 215 -17.09 11.53 20.06
N THR A 216 -15.87 11.98 20.32
CA THR A 216 -15.40 13.34 19.95
C THR A 216 -13.98 13.24 19.40
N LEU A 217 -13.70 13.86 18.25
CA LEU A 217 -12.33 13.93 17.73
C LEU A 217 -11.42 14.73 18.68
N THR A 218 -10.21 14.24 18.90
CA THR A 218 -9.16 15.04 19.54
C THR A 218 -8.72 16.16 18.58
N PRO A 219 -8.03 17.21 19.06
CA PRO A 219 -7.46 18.21 18.15
C PRO A 219 -6.54 17.60 17.08
N LEU A 220 -5.78 16.55 17.45
CA LEU A 220 -4.95 15.79 16.53
C LEU A 220 -5.77 15.00 15.50
N GLY A 221 -6.82 14.29 15.93
CA GLY A 221 -7.73 13.59 15.03
C GLY A 221 -8.49 14.52 14.08
N ASN A 222 -8.98 15.64 14.59
CA ASN A 222 -9.66 16.66 13.79
C ASN A 222 -8.75 17.23 12.70
N TRP A 223 -7.49 17.55 13.05
CA TRP A 223 -6.49 17.97 12.08
C TRP A 223 -6.22 16.89 11.02
N ALA A 224 -6.11 15.62 11.43
CA ALA A 224 -5.86 14.49 10.52
C ALA A 224 -6.97 14.32 9.48
N VAL A 225 -8.23 14.33 9.95
CA VAL A 225 -9.41 14.21 9.09
C VAL A 225 -9.48 15.40 8.15
N TRP A 226 -9.22 16.62 8.64
CA TRP A 226 -9.14 17.80 7.76
C TRP A 226 -8.05 17.67 6.68
N VAL A 227 -6.84 17.23 7.04
CA VAL A 227 -5.76 17.01 6.06
C VAL A 227 -6.20 16.02 4.98
N LYS A 228 -6.90 14.94 5.36
CA LYS A 228 -7.43 13.96 4.40
C LYS A 228 -8.51 14.53 3.51
N LEU A 229 -9.48 15.24 4.08
CA LEU A 229 -10.52 15.92 3.31
C LEU A 229 -9.92 16.92 2.32
N GLU A 230 -8.90 17.67 2.74
CA GLU A 230 -8.19 18.59 1.84
C GLU A 230 -7.41 17.83 0.76
N GLN A 231 -6.76 16.72 1.10
CA GLN A 231 -6.11 15.85 0.10
C GLN A 231 -7.11 15.31 -0.92
N ILE A 232 -8.31 14.93 -0.48
CA ILE A 232 -9.41 14.51 -1.37
C ILE A 232 -9.85 15.68 -2.24
N CYS A 233 -10.03 16.88 -1.70
CA CYS A 233 -10.38 18.05 -2.49
C CYS A 233 -9.31 18.41 -3.53
N VAL A 234 -8.04 18.28 -3.18
CA VAL A 234 -6.91 18.46 -4.10
C VAL A 234 -6.88 17.36 -5.16
N ALA A 235 -7.08 16.11 -4.75
CA ALA A 235 -7.12 14.95 -5.61
C ALA A 235 -8.30 14.99 -6.60
N ALA A 236 -9.45 15.50 -6.18
CA ALA A 236 -10.63 15.69 -7.02
C ALA A 236 -10.42 16.76 -8.10
N GLN A 237 -9.38 17.59 -7.95
CA GLN A 237 -8.92 18.55 -8.94
C GLN A 237 -7.75 18.00 -9.77
N SER A 238 -7.45 16.70 -9.66
CA SER A 238 -6.45 16.05 -10.52
C SER A 238 -6.79 16.34 -11.99
N PRO A 239 -5.80 16.67 -12.83
CA PRO A 239 -6.05 16.99 -14.23
C PRO A 239 -6.78 15.87 -14.98
N ALA A 240 -6.60 14.63 -14.54
CA ALA A 240 -7.18 13.45 -15.16
C ALA A 240 -8.49 12.98 -14.50
N GLY A 241 -8.77 13.35 -13.24
CA GLY A 241 -10.05 13.06 -12.59
C GLY A 241 -10.25 11.59 -12.18
N HIS A 242 -9.18 10.81 -11.94
CA HIS A 242 -9.30 9.38 -11.66
C HIS A 242 -9.66 9.03 -10.21
N ILE A 243 -9.96 10.02 -9.36
CA ILE A 243 -10.13 9.80 -7.93
C ILE A 243 -11.28 8.82 -7.58
N GLU A 244 -12.34 8.80 -8.39
CA GLU A 244 -13.53 7.95 -8.20
C GLU A 244 -13.44 6.62 -8.98
N GLN A 245 -12.36 6.43 -9.77
CA GLN A 245 -12.23 5.27 -10.64
C GLN A 245 -11.74 4.04 -9.88
N SER A 246 -11.95 2.87 -10.49
CA SER A 246 -11.31 1.62 -10.10
C SER A 246 -9.78 1.75 -10.18
N ALA A 247 -9.05 0.88 -9.48
CA ALA A 247 -7.60 0.78 -9.59
C ALA A 247 -7.19 0.53 -11.03
N GLU A 248 -7.93 -0.34 -11.72
CA GLU A 248 -7.62 -0.71 -13.09
C GLU A 248 -7.73 0.48 -14.04
N ASP A 249 -8.84 1.21 -13.98
CA ASP A 249 -9.07 2.38 -14.83
C ASP A 249 -8.15 3.55 -14.50
N MET A 250 -7.85 3.74 -13.21
CA MET A 250 -6.85 4.71 -12.79
C MET A 250 -5.47 4.35 -13.36
N LEU A 251 -5.04 3.09 -13.27
CA LEU A 251 -3.74 2.65 -13.78
C LEU A 251 -3.67 2.74 -15.32
N ARG A 252 -4.75 2.36 -16.03
CA ARG A 252 -4.88 2.58 -17.49
C ARG A 252 -4.78 4.05 -17.87
N GLY A 253 -5.42 4.93 -17.09
CA GLY A 253 -5.32 6.38 -17.26
C GLY A 253 -3.89 6.89 -17.05
N CYS A 254 -3.15 6.27 -16.14
CA CYS A 254 -1.76 6.61 -15.84
C CYS A 254 -0.73 6.01 -16.84
N ALA A 255 -1.10 5.02 -17.64
CA ALA A 255 -0.19 4.31 -18.55
C ALA A 255 0.59 5.22 -19.52
N ARG A 256 0.02 6.39 -19.87
CA ARG A 256 0.63 7.37 -20.79
C ARG A 256 1.34 8.52 -20.08
N LEU A 257 1.39 8.51 -18.76
CA LEU A 257 2.01 9.55 -17.94
C LEU A 257 3.48 9.23 -17.68
N THR A 258 4.28 10.27 -17.48
CA THR A 258 5.64 10.09 -16.94
C THR A 258 5.56 9.74 -15.44
N PRO A 259 6.63 9.17 -14.82
CA PRO A 259 6.56 8.68 -13.45
C PRO A 259 6.13 9.72 -12.41
N GLY A 260 6.56 10.97 -12.55
CA GLY A 260 6.18 12.05 -11.63
C GLY A 260 4.67 12.33 -11.61
N PRO A 261 4.06 12.68 -12.75
CA PRO A 261 2.61 12.81 -12.90
C PRO A 261 1.82 11.56 -12.49
N ALA A 262 2.25 10.36 -12.89
CA ALA A 262 1.58 9.12 -12.47
C ALA A 262 1.55 8.98 -10.94
N ARG A 263 2.68 9.27 -10.27
CA ARG A 263 2.76 9.26 -8.81
C ARG A 263 1.84 10.29 -8.13
N VAL A 264 1.53 11.40 -8.80
CA VAL A 264 0.53 12.36 -8.31
C VAL A 264 -0.86 11.77 -8.39
N GLU A 265 -1.21 11.11 -9.50
CA GLU A 265 -2.50 10.42 -9.66
C GLU A 265 -2.66 9.27 -8.65
N TYR A 266 -1.61 8.47 -8.40
CA TYR A 266 -1.64 7.41 -7.38
C TYR A 266 -1.94 7.97 -5.99
N ARG A 267 -1.27 9.06 -5.61
CA ARG A 267 -1.55 9.73 -4.32
C ARG A 267 -2.96 10.28 -4.25
N ALA A 268 -3.46 10.84 -5.36
CA ALA A 268 -4.81 11.37 -5.44
C ALA A 268 -5.86 10.26 -5.26
N TRP A 269 -5.69 9.16 -5.97
CA TRP A 269 -6.55 7.98 -5.90
C TRP A 269 -6.54 7.34 -4.49
N LEU A 270 -5.34 7.19 -3.90
CA LEU A 270 -5.17 6.66 -2.53
C LEU A 270 -5.81 7.56 -1.46
N ALA A 271 -5.84 8.88 -1.65
CA ALA A 271 -6.37 9.82 -0.66
C ALA A 271 -7.88 9.65 -0.41
N ALA A 272 -8.61 9.13 -1.39
CA ALA A 272 -10.07 9.00 -1.34
C ALA A 272 -10.59 7.67 -0.81
N ARG A 273 -9.72 6.76 -0.37
CA ARG A 273 -10.11 5.40 -0.02
C ARG A 273 -9.27 4.81 1.13
N PRO A 274 -9.78 3.80 1.85
CA PRO A 274 -9.02 3.11 2.88
C PRO A 274 -7.84 2.34 2.27
N VAL A 275 -6.72 2.34 2.98
CA VAL A 275 -5.46 1.76 2.51
C VAL A 275 -5.59 0.26 2.24
N GLY A 276 -6.26 -0.50 3.11
CA GLY A 276 -6.44 -1.95 2.91
C GLY A 276 -7.21 -2.31 1.64
N SER A 277 -8.29 -1.56 1.36
CA SER A 277 -9.09 -1.71 0.13
C SER A 277 -8.24 -1.37 -1.11
N ALA A 278 -7.50 -0.26 -1.06
CA ALA A 278 -6.58 0.13 -2.12
C ALA A 278 -5.50 -0.93 -2.43
N VAL A 279 -4.87 -1.50 -1.39
CA VAL A 279 -3.85 -2.55 -1.57
C VAL A 279 -4.46 -3.79 -2.21
N THR A 280 -5.66 -4.19 -1.76
CA THR A 280 -6.38 -5.35 -2.29
C THR A 280 -6.71 -5.14 -3.77
N GLU A 281 -7.23 -3.97 -4.13
CA GLU A 281 -7.61 -3.61 -5.49
C GLU A 281 -6.39 -3.54 -6.43
N LEU A 282 -5.28 -2.93 -5.98
CA LEU A 282 -4.03 -2.88 -6.74
C LEU A 282 -3.44 -4.28 -6.98
N LEU A 283 -3.45 -5.16 -5.98
CA LEU A 283 -3.01 -6.54 -6.14
C LEU A 283 -3.95 -7.36 -7.04
N ALA A 284 -5.25 -7.09 -7.02
CA ALA A 284 -6.19 -7.70 -7.95
C ALA A 284 -5.87 -7.32 -9.40
N VAL A 285 -5.58 -6.03 -9.67
CA VAL A 285 -5.11 -5.59 -10.99
C VAL A 285 -3.79 -6.25 -11.37
N ALA A 286 -2.85 -6.36 -10.43
CA ALA A 286 -1.56 -7.00 -10.68
C ALA A 286 -1.68 -8.48 -11.10
N ARG A 287 -2.68 -9.20 -10.58
CA ARG A 287 -2.96 -10.59 -10.96
C ARG A 287 -3.55 -10.73 -12.37
N GLY A 288 -4.06 -9.64 -12.94
CA GLY A 288 -4.60 -9.62 -14.29
C GLY A 288 -3.57 -9.95 -15.38
N GLU A 289 -4.05 -10.05 -16.61
CA GLU A 289 -3.22 -10.46 -17.76
C GLU A 289 -2.35 -9.33 -18.35
N ASP A 290 -2.67 -8.06 -18.05
CA ASP A 290 -1.97 -6.90 -18.58
C ASP A 290 -0.66 -6.63 -17.82
N ALA A 291 0.46 -6.92 -18.49
CA ALA A 291 1.80 -6.77 -17.93
C ALA A 291 2.14 -5.32 -17.56
N LEU A 292 1.63 -4.33 -18.31
CA LEU A 292 1.87 -2.92 -17.97
C LEU A 292 1.12 -2.56 -16.69
N LEU A 293 -0.16 -2.93 -16.59
CA LEU A 293 -0.94 -2.66 -15.38
C LEU A 293 -0.37 -3.35 -14.15
N ARG A 294 0.21 -4.56 -14.31
CA ARG A 294 0.92 -5.25 -13.23
C ARG A 294 2.11 -4.44 -12.71
N GLY A 295 2.95 -3.93 -13.60
CA GLY A 295 4.07 -3.06 -13.21
C GLY A 295 3.60 -1.77 -12.52
N LEU A 296 2.60 -1.10 -13.10
CA LEU A 296 2.05 0.14 -12.54
C LEU A 296 1.36 -0.07 -11.18
N ALA A 297 0.73 -1.22 -10.95
CA ALA A 297 0.15 -1.56 -9.66
C ALA A 297 1.22 -1.60 -8.56
N PHE A 298 2.39 -2.19 -8.84
CA PHE A 298 3.52 -2.19 -7.90
C PHE A 298 4.13 -0.80 -7.69
N GLU A 299 4.15 0.06 -8.70
CA GLU A 299 4.49 1.48 -8.54
C GLU A 299 3.53 2.20 -7.60
N ALA A 300 2.23 1.94 -7.71
CA ALA A 300 1.24 2.48 -6.79
C ALA A 300 1.39 1.91 -5.36
N LEU A 301 1.71 0.61 -5.22
CA LEU A 301 2.01 -0.01 -3.91
C LEU A 301 3.24 0.62 -3.24
N ARG A 302 4.26 1.07 -4.00
CA ARG A 302 5.39 1.85 -3.45
C ARG A 302 4.96 3.19 -2.87
N VAL A 303 3.86 3.77 -3.35
CA VAL A 303 3.28 4.99 -2.76
C VAL A 303 2.57 4.69 -1.45
N VAL A 304 1.97 3.50 -1.30
CA VAL A 304 1.34 3.02 -0.06
C VAL A 304 2.38 2.78 1.04
N GLY A 305 3.46 2.04 0.74
CA GLY A 305 4.53 1.74 1.67
C GLY A 305 4.16 0.69 2.73
N ALA A 306 4.55 0.92 3.99
CA ALA A 306 4.46 -0.06 5.08
C ALA A 306 3.12 -0.80 5.25
N PRO A 307 1.95 -0.17 5.07
CA PRO A 307 0.68 -0.87 5.15
C PRO A 307 0.50 -1.99 4.10
N ALA A 308 1.20 -1.92 2.96
CA ALA A 308 1.12 -2.92 1.90
C ALA A 308 2.02 -4.15 2.15
N GLU A 309 2.96 -4.06 3.09
CA GLU A 309 4.05 -5.04 3.27
C GLU A 309 3.56 -6.48 3.43
N ALA A 310 2.54 -6.71 4.28
CA ALA A 310 2.03 -8.04 4.56
C ALA A 310 1.43 -8.70 3.30
N GLU A 311 0.61 -7.95 2.58
CA GLU A 311 -0.05 -8.42 1.36
C GLU A 311 0.95 -8.60 0.20
N VAL A 312 1.95 -7.73 0.08
CA VAL A 312 3.03 -7.89 -0.90
C VAL A 312 3.89 -9.12 -0.59
N ARG A 313 4.18 -9.38 0.68
CA ARG A 313 4.91 -10.60 1.10
C ARG A 313 4.11 -11.86 0.79
N ALA A 314 2.79 -11.84 0.99
CA ALA A 314 1.92 -12.95 0.59
C ALA A 314 1.91 -13.15 -0.94
N ALA A 315 1.83 -12.05 -1.71
CA ALA A 315 1.88 -12.08 -3.16
C ALA A 315 3.18 -12.66 -3.73
N ALA A 316 4.29 -12.67 -2.97
CA ALA A 316 5.55 -13.29 -3.40
C ALA A 316 5.48 -14.82 -3.58
N ALA A 317 4.40 -15.47 -3.10
CA ALA A 317 4.13 -16.88 -3.35
C ALA A 317 3.49 -17.12 -4.74
N GLU A 318 2.95 -16.09 -5.39
CA GLU A 318 2.32 -16.19 -6.70
C GLU A 318 3.36 -15.98 -7.81
N VAL A 319 3.50 -16.94 -8.72
CA VAL A 319 4.55 -16.93 -9.77
C VAL A 319 4.55 -15.63 -10.57
N SER A 320 3.37 -15.12 -10.94
CA SER A 320 3.24 -13.91 -11.75
C SER A 320 3.56 -12.60 -11.02
N LEU A 321 3.44 -12.59 -9.69
CA LEU A 321 3.70 -11.40 -8.88
C LEU A 321 5.07 -11.43 -8.22
N ARG A 322 5.66 -12.62 -8.10
CA ARG A 322 6.87 -12.86 -7.31
C ARG A 322 8.03 -11.94 -7.66
N PRO A 323 8.43 -11.74 -8.93
CA PRO A 323 9.54 -10.82 -9.24
C PRO A 323 9.25 -9.37 -8.81
N TYR A 324 8.01 -8.90 -9.00
CA TYR A 324 7.60 -7.56 -8.58
C TYR A 324 7.56 -7.41 -7.06
N ALA A 325 7.04 -8.41 -6.36
CA ALA A 325 6.97 -8.44 -4.90
C ALA A 325 8.36 -8.44 -4.27
N LEU A 326 9.31 -9.23 -4.81
CA LEU A 326 10.68 -9.26 -4.33
C LEU A 326 11.39 -7.91 -4.51
N LEU A 327 11.24 -7.27 -5.66
CA LEU A 327 11.79 -5.92 -5.89
C LEU A 327 11.16 -4.86 -4.98
N TRP A 328 9.84 -4.95 -4.76
CA TRP A 328 9.14 -4.05 -3.84
C TRP A 328 9.65 -4.22 -2.40
N LEU A 329 9.81 -5.47 -1.95
CA LEU A 329 10.30 -5.79 -0.61
C LEU A 329 11.76 -5.33 -0.44
N ALA A 330 12.62 -5.58 -1.43
CA ALA A 330 14.01 -5.13 -1.40
C ALA A 330 14.12 -3.61 -1.22
N GLU A 331 13.37 -2.83 -2.02
CA GLU A 331 13.35 -1.37 -1.90
C GLU A 331 12.74 -0.92 -0.56
N TYR A 332 11.65 -1.54 -0.13
CA TYR A 332 11.00 -1.23 1.13
C TYR A 332 11.92 -1.49 2.34
N GLU A 333 12.73 -2.54 2.26
CA GLU A 333 13.74 -2.89 3.26
C GLU A 333 14.99 -2.00 3.15
N GLY A 334 15.08 -1.15 2.13
CA GLY A 334 16.15 -0.16 1.96
C GLY A 334 17.39 -0.69 1.22
N ALA A 335 17.22 -1.68 0.35
CA ALA A 335 18.25 -2.04 -0.63
C ALA A 335 18.55 -0.84 -1.55
N ASP A 336 19.79 -0.71 -2.01
CA ASP A 336 20.15 0.27 -3.02
C ASP A 336 19.35 -0.02 -4.31
N PRO A 337 18.71 0.97 -4.95
CA PRO A 337 18.04 0.78 -6.23
C PRO A 337 18.91 0.09 -7.30
N ASP A 338 20.23 0.30 -7.27
CA ASP A 338 21.16 -0.32 -8.22
C ASP A 338 21.43 -1.80 -7.90
N GLU A 339 21.27 -2.21 -6.63
CA GLU A 339 21.47 -3.59 -6.15
C GLU A 339 20.14 -4.36 -6.06
N ALA A 340 18.99 -3.68 -6.05
CA ALA A 340 17.68 -4.30 -5.92
C ALA A 340 17.41 -5.42 -6.95
N PRO A 341 17.84 -5.34 -8.23
CA PRO A 341 17.69 -6.44 -9.17
C PRO A 341 18.41 -7.74 -8.77
N ASP A 342 19.45 -7.68 -7.94
CA ASP A 342 20.25 -8.84 -7.55
C ASP A 342 19.52 -9.76 -6.57
N VAL A 343 18.39 -9.32 -5.99
CA VAL A 343 17.52 -10.18 -5.17
C VAL A 343 16.78 -11.23 -5.99
N LEU A 344 16.69 -11.02 -7.31
CA LEU A 344 16.02 -11.95 -8.22
C LEU A 344 16.98 -13.08 -8.60
N THR A 345 16.49 -14.31 -8.51
CA THR A 345 17.13 -15.43 -9.20
C THR A 345 17.16 -15.19 -10.70
N ARG A 346 18.03 -15.94 -11.39
CA ARG A 346 18.12 -15.89 -12.85
C ARG A 346 16.77 -16.14 -13.53
N GLU A 347 16.00 -17.10 -13.02
CA GLU A 347 14.69 -17.46 -13.56
C GLU A 347 13.67 -16.32 -13.36
N GLU A 348 13.62 -15.71 -12.17
CA GLU A 348 12.73 -14.58 -11.87
C GLU A 348 13.09 -13.33 -12.69
N ALA A 349 14.38 -13.05 -12.88
CA ALA A 349 14.85 -11.95 -13.72
C ALA A 349 14.46 -12.16 -15.20
N THR A 350 14.61 -13.39 -15.73
CA THR A 350 14.15 -13.73 -17.08
C THR A 350 12.63 -13.64 -17.18
N TRP A 351 11.89 -14.07 -16.15
CA TRP A 351 10.42 -13.98 -16.14
C TRP A 351 9.97 -12.51 -16.24
N LEU A 352 10.54 -11.64 -15.41
CA LEU A 352 10.28 -10.20 -15.42
C LEU A 352 10.68 -9.54 -16.74
N TRP A 353 11.77 -10.01 -17.36
CA TRP A 353 12.19 -9.54 -18.68
C TRP A 353 11.14 -9.84 -19.75
N VAL A 354 10.55 -11.04 -19.75
CA VAL A 354 9.46 -11.42 -20.67
C VAL A 354 8.20 -10.58 -20.40
N ASP A 355 7.84 -10.36 -19.14
CA ASP A 355 6.67 -9.57 -18.78
C ASP A 355 6.82 -8.10 -19.21
N THR A 356 8.02 -7.53 -19.00
CA THR A 356 8.35 -6.17 -19.48
C THR A 356 8.27 -6.10 -21.01
N ALA A 357 8.76 -7.12 -21.72
CA ALA A 357 8.63 -7.19 -23.17
C ALA A 357 7.16 -7.28 -23.62
N ALA A 358 6.31 -7.99 -22.88
CA ALA A 358 4.88 -8.06 -23.14
C ALA A 358 4.20 -6.69 -22.96
N ALA A 359 4.55 -5.95 -21.89
CA ALA A 359 4.05 -4.60 -21.66
C ALA A 359 4.44 -3.64 -22.81
N VAL A 360 5.69 -3.70 -23.28
CA VAL A 360 6.17 -2.88 -24.40
C VAL A 360 5.51 -3.30 -25.73
N ALA A 361 5.27 -4.59 -25.94
CA ALA A 361 4.61 -5.07 -27.15
C ALA A 361 3.14 -4.61 -27.24
N ASP A 362 2.42 -4.58 -26.11
CA ASP A 362 1.00 -4.23 -26.07
C ASP A 362 0.76 -2.70 -26.03
N HIS A 363 1.65 -1.95 -25.34
CA HIS A 363 1.42 -0.53 -25.04
C HIS A 363 2.50 0.43 -25.54
N GLY A 364 3.64 -0.10 -25.97
CA GLY A 364 4.81 0.68 -26.37
C GLY A 364 5.04 0.74 -27.89
N GLU A 365 6.09 1.45 -28.29
CA GLU A 365 6.53 1.49 -29.68
C GLU A 365 7.41 0.28 -30.01
N SER A 366 7.29 -0.27 -31.23
CA SER A 366 8.10 -1.44 -31.67
C SER A 366 9.61 -1.23 -31.52
N ALA A 367 10.10 0.01 -31.64
CA ALA A 367 11.51 0.33 -31.43
C ALA A 367 11.97 0.12 -29.97
N LEU A 368 11.10 0.36 -28.99
CA LEU A 368 11.40 0.09 -27.58
C LEU A 368 11.51 -1.41 -27.31
N LEU A 369 10.71 -2.22 -28.01
CA LEU A 369 10.77 -3.68 -27.89
C LEU A 369 12.12 -4.24 -28.37
N VAL A 370 12.66 -3.67 -29.47
CA VAL A 370 14.01 -4.04 -29.97
C VAL A 370 15.08 -3.56 -28.99
N ARG A 371 14.98 -2.35 -28.44
CA ARG A 371 15.93 -1.86 -27.43
C ARG A 371 15.92 -2.71 -26.16
N HIS A 372 14.76 -3.20 -25.74
CA HIS A 372 14.61 -4.12 -24.60
C HIS A 372 15.29 -5.48 -24.84
N LEU A 373 15.31 -5.94 -26.09
CA LEU A 373 16.11 -7.10 -26.52
C LEU A 373 17.61 -6.84 -26.41
N GLU A 374 18.08 -5.67 -26.83
CA GLU A 374 19.49 -5.29 -26.76
C GLU A 374 19.99 -5.13 -25.31
N SER A 375 19.10 -4.76 -24.38
CA SER A 375 19.40 -4.69 -22.96
C SER A 375 19.32 -6.03 -22.23
N ALA A 376 19.03 -7.13 -22.93
CA ALA A 376 18.93 -8.44 -22.30
C ALA A 376 20.26 -8.85 -21.67
N VAL A 377 20.18 -9.39 -20.45
CA VAL A 377 21.36 -9.73 -19.62
C VAL A 377 22.24 -10.83 -20.24
N GLN A 378 21.69 -11.61 -21.18
CA GLN A 378 22.45 -12.63 -21.89
C GLN A 378 23.24 -12.01 -23.03
N GLY A 379 24.58 -12.10 -22.96
CA GLY A 379 25.49 -11.57 -23.98
C GLY A 379 25.31 -12.15 -25.40
N THR A 380 24.39 -13.12 -25.61
CA THR A 380 23.99 -13.61 -26.94
C THR A 380 22.49 -13.91 -27.03
N VAL A 381 21.89 -13.64 -28.20
CA VAL A 381 20.46 -13.89 -28.48
C VAL A 381 20.06 -15.37 -28.40
N PRO A 382 20.86 -16.37 -28.86
CA PRO A 382 20.47 -17.78 -28.72
C PRO A 382 20.31 -18.23 -27.26
N ALA A 383 21.21 -17.82 -26.38
CA ALA A 383 21.12 -18.14 -24.96
C ALA A 383 19.86 -17.53 -24.32
N LEU A 384 19.53 -16.28 -24.69
CA LEU A 384 18.29 -15.64 -24.28
C LEU A 384 17.04 -16.42 -24.75
N LEU A 385 17.02 -16.87 -26.01
CA LEU A 385 15.91 -17.63 -26.55
C LEU A 385 15.74 -18.99 -25.87
N ASP A 386 16.80 -19.61 -25.38
CA ASP A 386 16.69 -20.85 -24.62
C ASP A 386 16.08 -20.60 -23.23
N GLU A 387 16.53 -19.56 -22.52
CA GLU A 387 16.00 -19.18 -21.20
C GLU A 387 14.53 -18.73 -21.27
N VAL A 388 14.20 -17.85 -22.22
CA VAL A 388 12.82 -17.34 -22.41
C VAL A 388 11.83 -18.46 -22.69
N ARG A 389 12.27 -19.55 -23.35
CA ARG A 389 11.41 -20.72 -23.57
C ARG A 389 11.25 -21.58 -22.31
N ALA A 390 12.26 -21.62 -21.45
CA ALA A 390 12.26 -22.46 -20.25
C ALA A 390 11.50 -21.83 -19.08
N VAL A 391 11.43 -20.49 -19.01
CA VAL A 391 10.88 -19.74 -17.86
C VAL A 391 9.36 -19.88 -17.66
N GLY A 392 8.64 -20.47 -18.62
CA GLY A 392 7.21 -20.76 -18.48
C GLY A 392 6.28 -19.54 -18.43
N HIS A 393 6.71 -18.37 -18.90
CA HIS A 393 5.88 -17.17 -18.87
C HIS A 393 4.68 -17.29 -19.85
N PRO A 394 3.43 -16.96 -19.45
CA PRO A 394 2.24 -17.17 -20.29
C PRO A 394 2.25 -16.34 -21.59
N ARG A 395 2.90 -15.18 -21.59
CA ARG A 395 3.07 -14.30 -22.76
C ARG A 395 4.28 -14.60 -23.65
N THR A 396 5.01 -15.70 -23.41
CA THR A 396 6.26 -16.00 -24.13
C THR A 396 6.08 -16.04 -25.65
N VAL A 397 5.04 -16.72 -26.12
CA VAL A 397 4.79 -16.85 -27.57
C VAL A 397 4.50 -15.48 -28.19
N GLN A 398 3.63 -14.69 -27.56
CA GLN A 398 3.24 -13.36 -28.03
C GLN A 398 4.45 -12.43 -28.11
N VAL A 399 5.30 -12.42 -27.08
CA VAL A 399 6.53 -11.63 -27.03
C VAL A 399 7.49 -12.01 -28.15
N LEU A 400 7.73 -13.32 -28.36
CA LEU A 400 8.64 -13.79 -29.41
C LEU A 400 8.11 -13.45 -30.81
N VAL A 401 6.79 -13.50 -31.02
CA VAL A 401 6.17 -13.09 -32.29
C VAL A 401 6.29 -11.58 -32.50
N ALA A 402 6.04 -10.77 -31.47
CA ALA A 402 6.18 -9.32 -31.54
C ALA A 402 7.63 -8.89 -31.81
N LEU A 403 8.59 -9.49 -31.11
CA LEU A 403 10.03 -9.30 -31.35
C LEU A 403 10.40 -9.66 -32.78
N ALA A 404 9.94 -10.80 -33.29
CA ALA A 404 10.21 -11.22 -34.66
C ALA A 404 9.59 -10.31 -35.74
N ALA A 405 8.52 -9.59 -35.40
CA ALA A 405 7.91 -8.60 -36.28
C ALA A 405 8.64 -7.25 -36.25
N ALA A 406 9.18 -6.87 -35.09
CA ALA A 406 9.86 -5.60 -34.89
C ALA A 406 11.36 -5.62 -35.27
N HIS A 407 12.02 -6.78 -35.19
CA HIS A 407 13.48 -6.87 -35.32
C HIS A 407 13.97 -6.62 -36.77
N PRO A 408 14.98 -5.76 -37.00
CA PRO A 408 15.45 -5.41 -38.35
C PRO A 408 16.26 -6.52 -39.03
N ASP A 409 16.97 -7.37 -38.27
CA ASP A 409 17.71 -8.52 -38.81
C ASP A 409 16.78 -9.71 -39.12
N PRO A 410 16.64 -10.13 -40.39
CA PRO A 410 15.79 -11.25 -40.78
C PRO A 410 16.23 -12.61 -40.22
N ALA A 411 17.53 -12.80 -39.93
CA ALA A 411 18.04 -14.04 -39.34
C ALA A 411 17.58 -14.19 -37.88
N LEU A 412 17.72 -13.11 -37.09
CA LEU A 412 17.24 -13.07 -35.70
C LEU A 412 15.72 -13.17 -35.61
N ALA A 413 14.99 -12.47 -36.49
CA ALA A 413 13.54 -12.59 -36.58
C ALA A 413 13.10 -14.04 -36.88
N LYS A 414 13.80 -14.74 -37.79
CA LYS A 414 13.54 -16.17 -38.07
C LYS A 414 13.80 -17.06 -36.85
N ALA A 415 14.87 -16.80 -36.09
CA ALA A 415 15.18 -17.53 -34.87
C ALA A 415 14.07 -17.36 -33.81
N MET A 416 13.58 -16.13 -33.61
CA MET A 416 12.46 -15.83 -32.69
C MET A 416 11.16 -16.52 -33.09
N ARG A 417 10.78 -16.53 -34.39
CA ARG A 417 9.59 -17.28 -34.86
C ARG A 417 9.73 -18.78 -34.61
N ARG A 418 10.93 -19.33 -34.83
CA ARG A 418 11.21 -20.75 -34.54
C ARG A 418 11.06 -21.05 -33.05
N ALA A 419 11.59 -20.17 -32.19
CA ALA A 419 11.44 -20.28 -30.74
C ALA A 419 9.97 -20.22 -30.32
N ALA A 420 9.19 -19.28 -30.85
CA ALA A 420 7.76 -19.15 -30.59
C ALA A 420 6.99 -20.42 -30.98
N PHE A 421 7.28 -20.97 -32.16
CA PHE A 421 6.67 -22.22 -32.63
C PHE A 421 7.01 -23.38 -31.69
N GLN A 422 8.28 -23.51 -31.26
CA GLN A 422 8.70 -24.56 -30.34
C GLN A 422 7.94 -24.51 -29.00
N VAL A 423 7.74 -23.32 -28.42
CA VAL A 423 6.94 -23.16 -27.19
C VAL A 423 5.50 -23.54 -27.44
N HIS A 424 4.90 -23.09 -28.54
CA HIS A 424 3.51 -23.40 -28.87
C HIS A 424 3.28 -24.89 -29.10
N THR A 425 4.21 -25.60 -29.74
CA THR A 425 4.11 -27.05 -30.00
C THR A 425 4.56 -27.93 -28.85
N GLY A 426 5.33 -27.39 -27.90
CA GLY A 426 5.94 -28.11 -26.78
C GLY A 426 5.14 -28.10 -25.48
N GLY A 427 3.92 -27.55 -25.48
CA GLY A 427 3.06 -27.50 -24.30
C GLY A 427 2.52 -28.88 -23.90
N ALA A 428 3.12 -29.47 -22.86
CA ALA A 428 2.55 -30.50 -22.00
C ALA A 428 2.57 -29.98 -20.56
#